data_AF-A0A0R3F4I7-F1
#
_entry.id   AF-A0A0R3F4I7-F1
#
_cell.length_a   1.000
_cell.length_b   1.000
_cell.length_c   1.000
_cell.angle_alpha   90.00
_cell.angle_beta   90.00
_cell.angle_gamma   90.00
#
_symmetry.space_group_name_H-M   'P 1'
#
loop_
_entity.id
_entity.type
_entity.pdbx_description
1 polymer ?
#
loop_
_entity_poly.entity_id
_entity_poly.type
_entity_poly.pdbx_seq_one_letter_code
_entity_poly.pdbx_strand_id
1 'polypeptide(L)'
;MRIETPLTARESTEVEMAYESFTPGQKVLIEGMGDWVELALVHWHVQQSDPKAPLSTVQRNTLTLIRSLTDDGLFELGSYPPSASGFVRASDTEGALGQIADAYVNHFADGEWERKWLLNITPKGEQMAQPFMEAYRREWDAQSSE
;
A
#
# COMPACT_ATOMS: atom_id res chain seq x y z
N MET A 1 10.24 -29.70 -22.51
CA MET A 1 8.78 -29.59 -22.40
C MET A 1 8.41 -29.89 -20.96
N ARG A 2 8.35 -28.86 -20.11
CA ARG A 2 7.80 -28.97 -18.76
C ARG A 2 6.34 -28.54 -18.85
N ILE A 3 5.46 -29.42 -18.42
CA ILE A 3 4.02 -29.17 -18.39
C ILE A 3 3.78 -28.56 -17.02
N GLU A 4 3.54 -27.25 -16.97
CA GLU A 4 3.13 -26.57 -15.74
C GLU A 4 1.71 -27.03 -15.41
N THR A 5 1.58 -27.82 -14.36
CA THR A 5 0.29 -28.16 -13.78
C THR A 5 -0.27 -26.91 -13.10
N PRO A 6 -1.52 -26.50 -13.34
CA PRO A 6 -2.08 -25.35 -12.65
C PRO A 6 -2.30 -25.70 -11.17
N LEU A 7 -1.88 -24.76 -10.29
CA LEU A 7 -2.03 -24.82 -8.84
C LEU A 7 -3.48 -25.10 -8.43
N THR A 8 -3.66 -25.91 -7.39
CA THR A 8 -4.99 -26.20 -6.84
C THR A 8 -5.39 -25.15 -5.81
N ALA A 9 -6.70 -24.87 -5.71
CA ALA A 9 -7.26 -23.79 -4.88
C ALA A 9 -6.96 -23.86 -3.36
N ARG A 10 -6.35 -24.94 -2.86
CA ARG A 10 -5.91 -25.08 -1.47
C ARG A 10 -4.52 -24.52 -1.22
N GLU A 11 -3.65 -24.54 -2.23
CA GLU A 11 -2.26 -24.06 -2.15
C GLU A 11 -2.19 -22.53 -2.27
N SER A 12 -3.20 -21.90 -2.88
CA SER A 12 -3.33 -20.44 -2.90
C SER A 12 -3.73 -19.83 -1.54
N THR A 13 -4.26 -20.63 -0.60
CA THR A 13 -4.80 -20.17 0.68
C THR A 13 -3.71 -19.97 1.77
N GLU A 14 -2.50 -20.51 1.59
CA GLU A 14 -1.45 -20.48 2.63
C GLU A 14 -0.37 -19.40 2.41
N VAL A 15 -0.01 -19.02 1.17
CA VAL A 15 0.79 -17.80 0.87
C VAL A 15 0.09 -16.52 1.39
N GLU A 16 -1.24 -16.57 1.40
CA GLU A 16 -2.13 -15.55 1.95
C GLU A 16 -1.93 -15.42 3.49
N MET A 17 -1.45 -16.42 4.24
CA MET A 17 -1.54 -16.45 5.70
C MET A 17 -0.69 -15.42 6.48
N ALA A 18 0.58 -15.15 6.13
CA ALA A 18 1.34 -14.10 6.86
C ALA A 18 1.13 -12.71 6.29
N TYR A 19 1.02 -12.58 4.96
CA TYR A 19 0.65 -11.30 4.36
C TYR A 19 -0.72 -10.86 4.90
N GLU A 20 -1.72 -11.74 4.98
CA GLU A 20 -3.02 -11.43 5.58
C GLU A 20 -2.97 -11.19 7.09
N SER A 21 -1.98 -11.74 7.79
CA SER A 21 -1.76 -11.42 9.21
C SER A 21 -1.20 -10.01 9.43
N PHE A 22 -0.61 -9.40 8.39
CA PHE A 22 -0.04 -8.06 8.50
C PHE A 22 -1.11 -6.99 8.55
N THR A 23 -0.84 -5.99 9.38
CA THR A 23 -1.63 -4.76 9.42
C THR A 23 -1.55 -4.03 8.08
N PRO A 24 -2.54 -3.17 7.75
CA PRO A 24 -2.50 -2.37 6.53
C PRO A 24 -1.20 -1.57 6.36
N GLY A 25 -0.65 -1.01 7.44
CA GLY A 25 0.61 -0.26 7.37
C GLY A 25 1.83 -1.12 7.05
N GLN A 26 1.88 -2.36 7.55
CA GLN A 26 2.94 -3.32 7.20
C GLN A 26 2.83 -3.77 5.74
N LYS A 27 1.60 -4.03 5.25
CA LYS A 27 1.36 -4.32 3.84
C LYS A 27 1.85 -3.17 2.96
N VAL A 28 1.47 -1.92 3.26
CA VAL A 28 1.94 -0.73 2.54
C VAL A 28 3.47 -0.58 2.55
N LEU A 29 4.14 -0.88 3.67
CA LEU A 29 5.60 -0.88 3.75
C LEU A 29 6.24 -1.92 2.81
N ILE A 30 5.69 -3.13 2.75
CA ILE A 30 6.16 -4.20 1.85
C ILE A 30 5.97 -3.78 0.38
N GLU A 31 4.78 -3.29 0.01
CA GLU A 31 4.48 -2.84 -1.35
C GLU A 31 5.39 -1.70 -1.79
N GLY A 32 5.65 -0.75 -0.88
CA GLY A 32 6.54 0.39 -1.12
C GLY A 32 7.99 0.01 -1.42
N MET A 33 8.44 -1.22 -1.07
CA MET A 33 9.78 -1.69 -1.44
C MET A 33 9.92 -2.05 -2.92
N GLY A 34 8.80 -2.25 -3.64
CA GLY A 34 8.80 -2.61 -5.05
C GLY A 34 8.60 -1.42 -5.99
N ASP A 35 7.66 -0.54 -5.65
CA ASP A 35 7.29 0.64 -6.45
C ASP A 35 6.57 1.69 -5.57
N TRP A 36 6.16 2.81 -6.17
CA TRP A 36 5.30 3.79 -5.53
C TRP A 36 3.92 3.20 -5.21
N VAL A 37 3.40 3.55 -4.03
CA VAL A 37 2.10 3.04 -3.58
C VAL A 37 0.98 4.00 -3.97
N GLU A 38 0.01 3.52 -4.74
CA GLU A 38 -1.22 4.24 -5.09
C GLU A 38 -2.17 4.34 -3.88
N LEU A 39 -2.95 5.44 -3.80
CA LEU A 39 -3.95 5.60 -2.74
C LEU A 39 -5.02 4.50 -2.76
N ALA A 40 -5.37 4.00 -3.94
CA ALA A 40 -6.29 2.87 -4.09
C ALA A 40 -5.79 1.61 -3.36
N LEU A 41 -4.47 1.35 -3.37
CA LEU A 41 -3.89 0.19 -2.69
C LEU A 41 -3.95 0.36 -1.16
N VAL A 42 -3.68 1.56 -0.65
CA VAL A 42 -3.83 1.87 0.78
C VAL A 42 -5.29 1.73 1.21
N HIS A 43 -6.24 2.25 0.43
CA HIS A 43 -7.68 2.03 0.66
C HIS A 43 -7.98 0.54 0.75
N TRP A 44 -7.54 -0.23 -0.24
CA TRP A 44 -7.83 -1.65 -0.34
C TRP A 44 -7.33 -2.42 0.90
N HIS A 45 -6.09 -2.20 1.35
CA HIS A 45 -5.58 -2.84 2.55
C HIS A 45 -6.40 -2.52 3.81
N VAL A 46 -6.80 -1.26 3.97
CA VAL A 46 -7.65 -0.85 5.10
C VAL A 46 -9.02 -1.52 5.01
N GLN A 47 -9.63 -1.57 3.83
CA GLN A 47 -10.92 -2.22 3.60
C GLN A 47 -10.84 -3.73 3.87
N GLN A 48 -9.77 -4.41 3.44
CA GLN A 48 -9.61 -5.85 3.70
C GLN A 48 -9.41 -6.16 5.20
N SER A 49 -8.83 -5.25 5.97
CA SER A 49 -8.66 -5.45 7.42
C SER A 49 -9.98 -5.39 8.21
N ASP A 50 -11.01 -4.72 7.67
CA ASP A 50 -12.38 -4.74 8.20
C ASP A 50 -13.39 -4.65 7.04
N PRO A 51 -13.71 -5.78 6.38
CA PRO A 51 -14.55 -5.79 5.18
C PRO A 51 -15.99 -5.32 5.41
N LYS A 52 -16.41 -5.22 6.68
CA LYS A 52 -17.77 -4.78 7.06
C LYS A 52 -17.80 -3.32 7.50
N ALA A 53 -16.65 -2.64 7.56
CA ALA A 53 -16.57 -1.24 7.91
C ALA A 53 -17.39 -0.39 6.92
N PRO A 54 -18.14 0.62 7.39
CA PRO A 54 -18.72 1.61 6.49
C PRO A 54 -17.61 2.41 5.79
N LEU A 55 -17.88 2.88 4.58
CA LEU A 55 -16.92 3.65 3.76
C LEU A 55 -16.29 4.83 4.53
N SER A 56 -17.07 5.56 5.33
CA SER A 56 -16.56 6.68 6.13
C SER A 56 -15.52 6.25 7.18
N THR A 57 -15.62 5.03 7.72
CA THR A 57 -14.61 4.46 8.61
C THR A 57 -13.36 4.06 7.83
N VAL A 58 -13.52 3.41 6.66
CA VAL A 58 -12.38 3.08 5.79
C VAL A 58 -11.63 4.35 5.40
N GLN A 59 -12.33 5.38 4.92
CA GLN A 59 -11.72 6.65 4.52
C GLN A 59 -10.93 7.31 5.65
N ARG A 60 -11.53 7.40 6.84
CA ARG A 60 -10.87 7.96 8.03
C ARG A 60 -9.63 7.16 8.41
N ASN A 61 -9.70 5.83 8.40
CA ASN A 61 -8.58 4.96 8.76
C ASN A 61 -7.45 5.04 7.72
N THR A 62 -7.78 5.09 6.43
CA THR A 62 -6.83 5.30 5.33
C THR A 62 -6.11 6.63 5.46
N LEU A 63 -6.82 7.74 5.68
CA LEU A 63 -6.21 9.06 5.88
C LEU A 63 -5.32 9.10 7.14
N THR A 64 -5.77 8.45 8.22
CA THR A 64 -4.98 8.33 9.46
C THR A 64 -3.69 7.55 9.22
N LEU A 65 -3.76 6.45 8.46
CA LEU A 65 -2.59 5.65 8.11
C LEU A 65 -1.60 6.44 7.24
N ILE A 66 -2.07 7.12 6.20
CA ILE A 66 -1.20 7.93 5.33
C ILE A 66 -0.49 8.99 6.15
N ARG A 67 -1.23 9.73 7.00
CA ARG A 67 -0.67 10.73 7.90
C ARG A 67 0.38 10.13 8.83
N SER A 68 0.09 8.99 9.48
CA SER A 68 1.07 8.30 10.35
C SER A 68 2.35 7.97 9.60
N LEU A 69 2.24 7.37 8.41
CA LEU A 69 3.39 6.96 7.61
C LEU A 69 4.24 8.16 7.18
N THR A 70 3.62 9.29 6.84
CA THR A 70 4.32 10.52 6.47
C THR A 70 4.92 11.25 7.67
N ASP A 71 4.20 11.31 8.80
CA ASP A 71 4.66 11.97 10.03
C ASP A 71 5.85 11.23 10.63
N ASP A 72 5.84 9.90 10.57
CA ASP A 72 6.96 9.05 10.97
C ASP A 72 8.12 9.10 9.96
N GLY A 73 7.96 9.80 8.82
CA GLY A 73 8.98 9.91 7.78
C GLY A 73 9.30 8.57 7.10
N LEU A 74 8.37 7.62 7.10
CA LEU A 74 8.51 6.32 6.42
C LEU A 74 8.19 6.44 4.92
N PHE A 75 7.32 7.38 4.56
CA PHE A 75 6.97 7.69 3.19
C PHE A 75 7.01 9.19 2.92
N GLU A 76 7.30 9.54 1.67
CA GLU A 76 7.08 10.87 1.11
C GLU A 76 5.81 10.86 0.27
N LEU A 77 5.04 11.93 0.33
CA LEU A 77 3.85 12.12 -0.50
C LEU A 77 4.21 12.92 -1.74
N GLY A 78 3.68 12.53 -2.91
CA GLY A 78 3.96 13.22 -4.16
C GLY A 78 3.10 12.70 -5.31
N SER A 79 3.52 13.01 -6.52
CA SER A 79 2.82 12.60 -7.74
C SER A 79 3.80 12.29 -8.87
N TYR A 80 3.27 11.71 -9.95
CA TYR A 80 4.02 11.46 -11.17
C TYR A 80 3.31 12.13 -12.36
N PRO A 81 3.55 13.44 -12.58
CA PRO A 81 2.90 14.15 -13.68
C PRO A 81 3.51 13.72 -15.03
N PRO A 82 2.73 13.78 -16.14
CA PRO A 82 3.20 13.32 -17.46
C PRO A 82 4.50 13.96 -17.98
N SER A 83 4.82 15.16 -17.49
CA SER A 83 6.03 15.91 -17.87
C SER A 83 7.27 15.57 -17.02
N ALA A 84 7.12 14.78 -15.96
CA ALA A 84 8.22 14.43 -15.08
C ALA A 84 8.91 13.13 -15.51
N SER A 85 10.20 13.03 -15.25
CA SER A 85 10.99 11.81 -15.45
C SER A 85 10.93 10.85 -14.26
N GLY A 86 10.23 11.22 -13.18
CA GLY A 86 10.15 10.45 -11.94
C GLY A 86 9.22 11.10 -10.93
N PHE A 87 9.13 10.48 -9.75
CA PHE A 87 8.35 10.98 -8.62
C PHE A 87 8.71 12.42 -8.28
N VAL A 88 7.69 13.25 -8.11
CA VAL A 88 7.82 14.63 -7.64
C VAL A 88 7.20 14.73 -6.25
N ARG A 89 8.08 14.85 -5.24
CA ARG A 89 7.67 15.06 -3.85
C ARG A 89 6.85 16.34 -3.71
N ALA A 90 5.78 16.28 -2.93
CA ALA A 90 5.02 17.44 -2.51
C ALA A 90 5.90 18.41 -1.72
N SER A 91 5.91 19.68 -2.12
CA SER A 91 6.61 20.75 -1.38
C SER A 91 5.92 21.11 -0.07
N ASP A 92 4.61 20.88 0.03
CA ASP A 92 3.79 21.05 1.23
C ASP A 92 3.02 19.75 1.50
N THR A 93 3.49 18.97 2.48
CA THR A 93 2.89 17.68 2.84
C THR A 93 1.50 17.86 3.46
N GLU A 94 1.29 18.88 4.31
CA GLU A 94 -0.02 19.12 4.93
C GLU A 94 -1.05 19.58 3.91
N GLY A 95 -0.66 20.50 3.01
CA GLY A 95 -1.50 20.92 1.91
C GLY A 95 -1.87 19.75 0.97
N ALA A 96 -0.93 18.84 0.71
CA ALA A 96 -1.18 17.64 -0.07
C ALA A 96 -2.15 16.67 0.65
N LEU A 97 -1.98 16.43 1.96
CA LEU A 97 -2.91 15.64 2.77
C LEU A 97 -4.33 16.24 2.78
N GLY A 98 -4.45 17.56 2.83
CA GLY A 98 -5.73 18.26 2.70
C GLY A 98 -6.41 18.02 1.35
N GLN A 99 -5.66 18.09 0.25
CA GLN A 99 -6.17 17.81 -1.10
C GLN A 99 -6.57 16.34 -1.27
N ILE A 100 -5.82 15.41 -0.68
CA ILE A 100 -6.19 13.99 -0.65
C ILE A 100 -7.51 13.83 0.10
N ALA A 101 -7.63 14.38 1.31
CA ALA A 101 -8.83 14.25 2.12
C ALA A 101 -10.06 14.78 1.38
N ASP A 102 -9.97 15.93 0.72
CA ASP A 102 -11.07 16.49 -0.06
C ASP A 102 -11.48 15.58 -1.23
N ALA A 103 -10.54 15.21 -2.10
CA ALA A 103 -10.82 14.36 -3.26
C ALA A 103 -11.32 12.97 -2.85
N TYR A 104 -10.71 12.37 -1.84
CA TYR A 104 -11.00 11.01 -1.40
C TYR A 104 -12.31 10.90 -0.61
N VAL A 105 -12.69 11.94 0.15
CA VAL A 105 -13.92 11.93 0.97
C VAL A 105 -15.10 12.51 0.19
N ASN A 106 -14.94 13.70 -0.38
CA ASN A 106 -16.05 14.44 -0.98
C ASN A 106 -16.29 14.04 -2.45
N HIS A 107 -15.26 13.54 -3.13
CA HIS A 107 -15.27 13.17 -4.55
C HIS A 107 -14.96 11.70 -4.79
N PHE A 108 -15.28 10.84 -3.82
CA PHE A 108 -14.93 9.42 -3.85
C PHE A 108 -15.42 8.70 -5.11
N ALA A 109 -16.64 8.99 -5.55
CA ALA A 109 -17.27 8.34 -6.70
C ALA A 109 -16.63 8.71 -8.05
N ASP A 110 -15.86 9.80 -8.10
CA ASP A 110 -15.24 10.29 -9.34
C ASP A 110 -13.98 9.49 -9.72
N GLY A 111 -13.42 8.72 -8.78
CA GLY A 111 -12.27 7.83 -8.99
C GLY A 111 -10.92 8.53 -9.21
N GLU A 112 -10.90 9.85 -9.43
CA GLU A 112 -9.66 10.61 -9.66
C GLU A 112 -8.65 10.51 -8.51
N TRP A 113 -9.12 10.27 -7.28
CA TRP A 113 -8.28 10.17 -6.08
C TRP A 113 -7.36 8.94 -6.10
N GLU A 114 -7.69 7.88 -6.85
CA GLU A 114 -7.01 6.58 -6.77
C GLU A 114 -5.51 6.67 -7.07
N ARG A 115 -5.13 7.48 -8.07
CA ARG A 115 -3.76 7.58 -8.60
C ARG A 115 -3.16 8.99 -8.59
N LYS A 116 -3.96 9.98 -8.19
CA LYS A 116 -3.53 11.40 -8.19
C LYS A 116 -2.34 11.66 -7.27
N TRP A 117 -2.28 10.91 -6.17
CA TRP A 117 -1.19 10.97 -5.21
C TRP A 117 -0.58 9.58 -5.02
N LEU A 118 0.72 9.59 -4.76
CA LEU A 118 1.56 8.42 -4.60
C LEU A 118 2.35 8.55 -3.31
N LEU A 119 2.56 7.43 -2.62
CA LEU A 119 3.48 7.33 -1.51
C LEU A 119 4.78 6.69 -2.01
N ASN A 120 5.90 7.41 -1.83
CA ASN A 120 7.23 6.90 -2.14
C ASN A 120 7.95 6.54 -0.83
N ILE A 121 8.42 5.30 -0.71
CA ILE A 121 9.09 4.85 0.52
C ILE A 121 10.40 5.63 0.72
N THR A 122 10.72 5.96 1.97
CA THR A 122 11.99 6.61 2.30
C THR A 122 13.02 5.55 2.71
N PRO A 123 14.33 5.88 2.79
CA PRO A 123 15.32 4.96 3.36
C PRO A 123 14.97 4.50 4.79
N LYS A 124 14.29 5.33 5.58
CA LYS A 124 13.79 4.94 6.91
C LYS A 124 12.63 3.95 6.79
N GLY A 125 11.72 4.18 5.84
CA GLY A 125 10.65 3.24 5.50
C GLY A 125 11.19 1.89 5.06
N GLU A 126 12.19 1.85 4.18
CA GLU A 126 12.83 0.62 3.73
C GLU A 126 13.43 -0.17 4.90
N GLN A 127 14.16 0.50 5.79
CA GLN A 127 14.71 -0.13 6.99
C GLN A 127 13.63 -0.74 7.88
N MET A 128 12.48 -0.05 8.02
CA MET A 128 11.33 -0.57 8.76
C MET A 128 10.65 -1.75 8.04
N ALA A 129 10.62 -1.73 6.71
CA ALA A 129 9.97 -2.74 5.87
C ALA A 129 10.76 -4.06 5.81
N GLN A 130 12.09 -4.01 5.92
CA GLN A 130 12.98 -5.17 5.82
C GLN A 130 12.52 -6.42 6.58
N PRO A 131 12.26 -6.39 7.91
CA PRO A 131 11.86 -7.58 8.63
C PRO A 131 10.53 -8.19 8.14
N PHE A 132 9.59 -7.36 7.66
CA PHE A 132 8.32 -7.83 7.10
C PHE A 132 8.51 -8.45 5.72
N MET A 133 9.34 -7.83 4.87
CA MET A 133 9.70 -8.36 3.56
C MET A 133 10.46 -9.68 3.66
N GLU A 134 11.36 -9.83 4.63
CA GLU A 134 12.04 -11.09 4.89
C GLU A 134 11.08 -12.20 5.34
N ALA A 135 10.12 -11.86 6.21
CA ALA A 135 9.08 -12.81 6.61
C ALA A 135 8.23 -13.25 5.41
N TYR A 136 7.77 -12.29 4.61
CA TYR A 136 7.01 -12.53 3.37
C TYR A 136 7.79 -13.43 2.39
N ARG A 137 9.08 -13.15 2.15
CA ARG A 137 9.93 -13.93 1.24
C ARG A 137 10.22 -15.34 1.73
N ARG A 138 10.51 -15.51 3.03
CA ARG A 138 10.79 -16.84 3.60
C ARG A 138 9.61 -17.79 3.39
N GLU A 139 8.39 -17.29 3.51
CA GLU A 139 7.20 -18.10 3.29
C GLU A 139 6.97 -18.39 1.82
N TRP A 140 7.23 -17.44 0.92
CA TRP A 140 7.20 -17.66 -0.52
C TRP A 140 8.19 -18.73 -0.97
N ASP A 141 9.42 -18.68 -0.48
CA ASP A 141 10.51 -19.59 -0.85
C ASP A 141 10.33 -21.00 -0.26
N ALA A 142 9.82 -21.10 0.97
CA ALA A 142 9.48 -22.38 1.61
C ALA A 142 8.42 -23.13 0.80
N GLN A 143 7.47 -22.42 0.21
CA GLN A 143 6.38 -22.99 -0.59
C GLN A 143 6.78 -23.26 -2.05
N SER A 144 7.81 -22.59 -2.57
CA SER A 144 8.32 -22.79 -3.94
C SER A 144 9.37 -23.91 -4.06
N SER A 145 9.77 -24.50 -2.93
CA SER A 145 10.81 -25.54 -2.83
C SER A 145 10.25 -26.95 -2.58
N GLU A 146 8.93 -27.13 -2.55
CA GLU A 146 8.23 -28.42 -2.39
C GLU A 146 7.59 -28.92 -3.69
#